data_AF-A0A0F9B472-F1
#
_entry.id   AF-A0A0F9B472-F1
#
_cell.length_a   1.000
_cell.length_b   1.000
_cell.length_c   1.000
_cell.angle_alpha   90.00
_cell.angle_beta   90.00
_cell.angle_gamma   90.00
#
_symmetry.space_group_name_H-M   'P 1'
#
loop_
_entity.id
_entity.type
_entity.pdbx_description
1 polymer ?
#
loop_
_entity_poly.entity_id
_entity_poly.type
_entity_poly.pdbx_seq_one_letter_code
_entity_poly.pdbx_strand_id
1 'polypeptide(L)'
;MIKWLRDIRKRDAHSVGNKAANLGELMAAGFNVADGFVVTNQHLFYFGSVPAYSQLGGSKVAVRSSSMAEDGNGASFAGMYDTYLNVPSELEMNLAVEKVFNSINNPAAKEYAAANGIRDTRMAV
;
A
#
# COMPACT_ATOMS: atom_id res chain seq x y z
N MET A 1 -6.43 6.42 8.85
CA MET A 1 -5.22 6.53 9.68
C MET A 1 -3.99 6.33 8.81
N ILE A 2 -2.92 7.07 9.06
CA ILE A 2 -1.60 6.87 8.44
C ILE A 2 -0.73 6.13 9.44
N LYS A 3 0.05 5.14 8.99
CA LYS A 3 1.01 4.38 9.82
C LYS A 3 2.41 4.46 9.21
N TRP A 4 3.41 4.80 10.01
CA TRP A 4 4.80 4.84 9.54
C TRP A 4 5.41 3.45 9.42
N LEU A 5 6.20 3.20 8.37
CA LEU A 5 6.83 1.89 8.13
C LEU A 5 7.69 1.43 9.31
N ARG A 6 8.42 2.36 9.94
CA ARG A 6 9.22 2.09 11.15
C ARG A 6 8.42 1.53 12.33
N ASP A 7 7.13 1.84 12.41
CA ASP A 7 6.24 1.44 13.50
C ASP A 7 5.39 0.20 13.16
N ILE A 8 5.39 -0.23 11.89
CA ILE A 8 4.61 -1.37 11.40
C ILE A 8 5.33 -2.68 11.72
N ARG A 9 4.57 -3.68 12.17
CA ARG A 9 5.04 -5.07 12.34
C ARG A 9 4.12 -6.06 11.63
N LYS A 10 4.52 -7.33 11.55
CA LYS A 10 3.75 -8.42 10.92
C LYS A 10 2.31 -8.51 11.44
N ARG A 11 2.12 -8.24 12.73
CA ARG A 11 0.80 -8.19 13.39
C ARG A 11 -0.14 -7.13 12.82
N ASP A 12 0.39 -6.09 12.16
CA ASP A 12 -0.39 -5.01 11.56
C ASP A 12 -0.90 -5.35 10.16
N ALA A 13 -0.52 -6.49 9.57
CA ALA A 13 -0.82 -6.87 8.19
C ALA A 13 -2.31 -6.75 7.83
N HIS A 14 -3.21 -7.03 8.77
CA HIS A 14 -4.65 -6.87 8.54
C HIS A 14 -5.09 -5.43 8.23
N SER A 15 -4.31 -4.44 8.67
CA SER A 15 -4.59 -3.01 8.47
C SER A 15 -3.76 -2.35 7.36
N VAL A 16 -2.59 -2.90 7.03
CA VAL A 16 -1.62 -2.29 6.10
C VAL A 16 -1.29 -3.15 4.88
N GLY A 17 -1.78 -4.39 4.82
CA GLY A 17 -1.41 -5.37 3.79
C GLY A 17 -0.05 -6.03 4.04
N ASN A 18 0.23 -7.11 3.32
CA ASN A 18 1.41 -7.94 3.58
C ASN A 18 2.72 -7.32 3.13
N LYS A 19 2.74 -6.59 2.00
CA LYS A 19 3.95 -5.92 1.52
C LYS A 19 4.47 -4.90 2.54
N ALA A 20 3.60 -4.01 3.00
CA ALA A 20 3.97 -3.03 4.02
C ALA A 20 4.38 -3.68 5.35
N ALA A 21 3.66 -4.73 5.77
CA ALA A 21 4.04 -5.48 6.97
C ALA A 21 5.43 -6.10 6.86
N ASN A 22 5.76 -6.67 5.70
CA ASN A 22 7.09 -7.23 5.42
C ASN A 22 8.18 -6.15 5.38
N LEU A 23 7.91 -4.97 4.81
CA LEU A 23 8.85 -3.84 4.83
C LEU A 23 9.12 -3.35 6.27
N GLY A 24 8.10 -3.29 7.11
CA GLY A 24 8.25 -2.96 8.53
C GLY A 24 9.12 -3.97 9.29
N GLU A 25 8.97 -5.27 9.01
CA GLU A 25 9.83 -6.33 9.58
C GLU A 25 11.29 -6.20 9.11
N LEU A 26 11.51 -5.93 7.82
CA LEU A 26 12.87 -5.73 7.29
C LEU A 26 13.54 -4.51 7.93
N MET A 27 12.82 -3.41 8.09
CA MET A 27 13.33 -2.22 8.76
C MET A 27 13.64 -2.50 10.23
N ALA A 28 12.77 -3.22 10.94
CA ALA A 28 12.99 -3.63 12.33
C ALA A 28 14.20 -4.57 12.49
N ALA A 29 14.47 -5.40 11.49
CA ALA A 29 15.64 -6.27 11.43
C ALA A 29 16.94 -5.54 11.02
N GLY A 30 16.89 -4.22 10.80
CA GLY A 30 18.07 -3.40 10.49
C GLY A 30 18.49 -3.42 9.01
N PHE A 31 17.66 -3.96 8.11
CA PHE A 31 17.91 -3.82 6.68
C PHE A 31 17.69 -2.37 6.22
N ASN A 32 18.45 -1.95 5.21
CA ASN A 32 18.30 -0.64 4.60
C ASN A 32 17.01 -0.56 3.77
N VAL A 33 15.92 -0.15 4.41
CA VAL A 33 14.61 0.08 3.80
C VAL A 33 14.36 1.58 3.75
N ALA A 34 13.93 2.10 2.59
CA ALA A 34 13.56 3.50 2.46
C ALA A 34 12.41 3.86 3.41
N ASP A 35 12.47 5.08 3.98
CA ASP A 35 11.39 5.56 4.84
C ASP A 35 10.09 5.77 4.06
N GLY A 36 8.97 5.71 4.76
CA GLY A 36 7.65 5.74 4.16
C GLY A 36 6.55 5.53 5.19
N PHE A 37 5.32 5.67 4.71
CA PHE A 37 4.12 5.41 5.50
C PHE A 37 3.09 4.69 4.65
N VAL A 38 2.09 4.13 5.33
CA VAL A 38 0.95 3.45 4.76
C VAL A 38 -0.31 4.24 5.05
N VAL A 39 -1.11 4.43 4.01
CA VAL A 39 -2.45 4.99 4.06
C VAL A 39 -3.43 3.83 4.12
N THR A 40 -4.05 3.62 5.28
CA THR A 40 -4.95 2.48 5.47
C THR A 40 -6.22 2.63 4.62
N ASN A 41 -6.85 1.50 4.28
CA ASN A 41 -8.13 1.46 3.60
C ASN A 41 -9.17 2.41 4.24
N GLN A 42 -9.25 2.40 5.57
CA GLN A 42 -10.13 3.30 6.33
C GLN A 42 -9.79 4.78 6.08
N HIS A 43 -8.52 5.15 6.01
CA HIS A 43 -8.13 6.53 5.72
C HIS A 43 -8.64 7.00 4.35
N LEU A 44 -8.42 6.16 3.34
CA LEU A 44 -8.77 6.45 1.95
C LEU A 44 -10.27 6.66 1.80
N PHE A 45 -11.07 5.82 2.47
CA PHE A 45 -12.52 5.94 2.45
C PHE A 45 -13.06 7.21 3.12
N TYR A 46 -12.44 7.70 4.20
CA TYR A 46 -13.02 8.78 5.01
C TYR A 46 -12.44 10.17 4.77
N PHE A 47 -11.16 10.29 4.38
CA PHE A 47 -10.47 11.58 4.39
C PHE A 47 -10.03 12.08 3.02
N GLY A 48 -9.84 11.19 2.04
CA GLY A 48 -9.45 11.53 0.66
C GLY A 48 -8.11 12.26 0.48
N SER A 49 -7.41 12.62 1.57
CA SER A 49 -6.16 13.38 1.56
C SER A 49 -5.14 12.81 2.54
N VAL A 50 -3.86 12.96 2.21
CA VAL A 50 -2.72 12.33 2.90
C VAL A 50 -1.70 13.41 3.30
N PRO A 51 -1.85 14.02 4.49
CA PRO A 51 -1.00 15.14 4.94
C PRO A 51 0.34 14.66 5.55
N ALA A 52 1.05 13.77 4.87
CA ALA A 52 2.29 13.16 5.37
C ALA A 52 3.49 13.30 4.41
N TYR A 53 3.29 13.83 3.21
CA TYR A 53 4.36 13.97 2.22
C TYR A 53 5.54 14.81 2.72
N SER A 54 5.27 15.95 3.34
CA SER A 54 6.30 16.87 3.86
C SER A 54 7.20 16.23 4.92
N GLN A 55 6.69 15.24 5.65
CA GLN A 55 7.43 14.52 6.69
C GLN A 55 8.45 13.52 6.11
N LEU A 56 8.39 13.21 4.81
CA LEU A 56 9.37 12.37 4.12
C LEU A 56 10.62 13.14 3.64
N GLY A 57 10.73 14.43 3.95
CA GLY A 57 11.94 15.21 3.68
C GLY A 57 12.11 15.69 2.22
N GLY A 58 11.05 15.68 1.42
CA GLY A 58 10.99 16.42 0.14
C GLY A 58 11.62 15.75 -1.08
N SER A 59 11.94 14.45 -1.02
CA SER A 59 12.32 13.66 -2.20
C SER A 59 11.11 13.07 -2.92
N LYS A 60 11.30 12.66 -4.18
CA LYS A 60 10.30 11.89 -4.93
C LYS A 60 9.96 10.59 -4.22
N VAL A 61 8.69 10.18 -4.26
CA VAL A 61 8.20 8.96 -3.61
C VAL A 61 7.72 7.92 -4.63
N ALA A 62 7.63 6.67 -4.18
CA ALA A 62 6.92 5.60 -4.88
C ALA A 62 5.60 5.33 -4.15
N VAL A 63 4.52 5.22 -4.91
CA VAL A 63 3.17 4.92 -4.39
C VAL A 63 2.77 3.55 -4.91
N ARG A 64 2.50 2.61 -4.01
CA ARG A 64 2.35 1.18 -4.32
C ARG A 64 1.17 0.61 -3.56
N SER A 65 0.47 -0.37 -4.11
CA SER A 65 -0.53 -1.11 -3.37
C SER A 65 0.09 -2.02 -2.32
N SER A 66 -0.65 -2.23 -1.23
CA SER A 66 -0.39 -3.27 -0.23
C SER A 66 -1.72 -3.85 0.24
N SER A 67 -2.04 -5.08 -0.16
CA SER A 67 -3.28 -5.76 0.23
C SER A 67 -3.04 -6.96 1.15
N MET A 68 -4.10 -7.43 1.82
CA MET A 68 -4.04 -8.66 2.63
C MET A 68 -3.93 -9.92 1.78
N ALA A 69 -4.45 -9.87 0.55
CA ALA A 69 -4.50 -11.01 -0.34
C ALA A 69 -3.20 -11.18 -1.15
N GLU A 70 -2.36 -10.14 -1.19
CA GLU A 70 -0.99 -10.25 -1.65
C GLU A 70 -0.18 -11.12 -0.69
N ASP A 71 0.61 -12.06 -1.20
CA ASP A 71 1.49 -12.94 -0.43
C ASP A 71 0.76 -13.96 0.49
N GLY A 72 -0.50 -14.28 0.19
CA GLY A 72 -1.21 -15.41 0.79
C GLY A 72 -0.73 -16.77 0.26
N ASN A 73 -1.15 -17.87 0.91
CA ASN A 73 -0.76 -19.26 0.61
C ASN A 73 -1.25 -19.74 -0.78
N GLY A 74 -0.67 -19.20 -1.85
CA GLY A 74 -0.99 -19.49 -3.26
C GLY A 74 -1.49 -18.31 -4.10
N ALA A 75 -1.71 -17.13 -3.50
CA ALA A 75 -2.28 -15.97 -4.18
C ALA A 75 -1.25 -14.84 -4.37
N SER A 76 -1.06 -14.38 -5.60
CA SER A 76 -0.19 -13.26 -5.95
C SER A 76 -0.90 -12.33 -6.93
N PHE A 77 -1.19 -11.11 -6.47
CA PHE A 77 -1.67 -10.01 -7.31
C PHE A 77 -0.51 -9.25 -7.97
N ALA A 78 0.66 -9.88 -8.08
CA ALA A 78 1.84 -9.25 -8.66
C ALA A 78 1.54 -8.71 -10.06
N GLY A 79 1.75 -7.41 -10.25
CA GLY A 79 1.54 -6.72 -11.52
C GLY A 79 0.07 -6.41 -11.86
N MET A 80 -0.90 -6.70 -10.98
CA MET A 80 -2.32 -6.44 -11.25
C MET A 80 -2.81 -5.07 -10.77
N TYR A 81 -2.08 -4.47 -9.82
CA TYR A 81 -2.37 -3.16 -9.26
C TYR A 81 -1.39 -2.12 -9.78
N ASP A 82 -1.85 -0.87 -9.81
CA ASP A 82 -1.05 0.24 -10.31
C ASP A 82 0.11 0.55 -9.34
N THR A 83 1.18 1.09 -9.90
CA THR A 83 2.33 1.60 -9.14
C THR A 83 2.83 2.86 -9.84
N TYR A 84 3.03 3.91 -9.05
CA TYR A 84 3.57 5.18 -9.54
C TYR A 84 4.93 5.43 -8.89
N LEU A 85 5.93 5.69 -9.73
CA LEU A 85 7.30 5.97 -9.30
C LEU A 85 7.62 7.44 -9.55
N ASN A 86 8.66 7.93 -8.86
CA ASN A 86 9.19 9.27 -9.05
C ASN A 86 8.17 10.41 -8.83
N VAL A 87 7.20 10.19 -7.94
CA VAL A 87 6.13 11.15 -7.64
C VAL A 87 6.70 12.34 -6.86
N PRO A 88 6.70 13.57 -7.41
CA PRO A 88 7.58 14.63 -6.91
C PRO A 88 6.91 15.66 -5.99
N SER A 89 5.61 15.51 -5.71
CA SER A 89 4.87 16.48 -4.90
C SER A 89 3.76 15.82 -4.09
N GLU A 90 3.28 16.54 -3.06
CA GLU A 90 2.14 16.11 -2.25
C GLU A 90 0.86 15.99 -3.08
N LEU A 91 0.63 16.93 -4.00
CA LEU A 91 -0.53 16.89 -4.89
C LEU A 91 -0.50 15.62 -5.76
N GLU A 92 0.63 15.35 -6.41
CA GLU A 92 0.76 14.16 -7.26
C GLU A 92 0.77 12.87 -6.45
N MET A 93 1.24 12.89 -5.20
CA MET A 93 1.14 11.75 -4.29
C MET A 93 -0.32 11.45 -3.98
N ASN A 94 -1.15 12.44 -3.64
CA ASN A 94 -2.57 12.21 -3.38
C ASN A 94 -3.29 11.65 -4.62
N LEU A 95 -3.00 12.20 -5.81
CA LEU A 95 -3.54 11.67 -7.08
C LEU A 95 -3.07 10.24 -7.36
N ALA A 96 -1.80 9.93 -7.09
CA ALA A 96 -1.26 8.58 -7.27
C ALA A 96 -1.90 7.60 -6.26
N VAL A 97 -2.09 8.02 -5.01
CA VAL A 97 -2.74 7.21 -3.97
C VAL A 97 -4.16 6.84 -4.38
N GLU A 98 -4.94 7.80 -4.91
CA GLU A 98 -6.28 7.55 -5.42
C GLU A 98 -6.27 6.55 -6.60
N LYS A 99 -5.36 6.72 -7.57
CA LYS A 99 -5.25 5.81 -8.71
C LYS A 99 -4.85 4.40 -8.28
N VAL A 100 -3.83 4.27 -7.43
CA VAL A 100 -3.43 2.98 -6.85
C VAL A 100 -4.61 2.36 -6.12
N PHE A 101 -5.31 3.11 -5.26
CA PHE A 101 -6.47 2.62 -4.53
C PHE A 101 -7.55 2.08 -5.47
N ASN A 102 -7.88 2.82 -6.52
CA ASN A 102 -8.89 2.43 -7.49
C ASN A 102 -8.49 1.23 -8.36
N SER A 103 -7.19 0.94 -8.49
CA SER A 103 -6.69 -0.23 -9.24
C SER A 103 -7.12 -1.58 -8.62
N ILE A 104 -7.60 -1.59 -7.36
CA ILE A 104 -8.32 -2.72 -6.77
C ILE A 104 -9.48 -3.21 -7.66
N ASN A 105 -10.06 -2.28 -8.43
CA ASN A 105 -11.20 -2.54 -9.29
C ASN A 105 -10.83 -2.99 -10.70
N ASN A 106 -9.55 -3.11 -11.03
CA ASN A 106 -9.10 -3.57 -12.33
C ASN A 106 -9.74 -4.94 -12.66
N PRO A 107 -10.27 -5.14 -13.88
CA PRO A 107 -10.93 -6.39 -14.24
C PRO A 107 -10.06 -7.63 -13.98
N ALA A 108 -8.78 -7.58 -14.33
CA ALA A 108 -7.83 -8.65 -14.08
C ALA A 108 -7.67 -8.99 -12.58
N ALA A 109 -7.64 -7.97 -11.72
CA ALA A 109 -7.56 -8.17 -10.28
C ALA A 109 -8.85 -8.80 -9.71
N LYS A 110 -10.02 -8.37 -10.20
CA LYS A 110 -11.31 -8.95 -9.80
C LYS A 110 -11.47 -10.39 -10.26
N GLU A 111 -11.09 -10.68 -11.50
CA GLU A 111 -11.16 -12.02 -12.08
C GLU A 111 -10.21 -12.98 -11.34
N TYR A 112 -8.99 -12.53 -11.05
CA TYR A 112 -8.04 -13.31 -10.26
C TYR A 112 -8.56 -13.59 -8.84
N ALA A 113 -9.12 -12.57 -8.17
CA ALA A 113 -9.69 -12.73 -6.85
C ALA A 113 -10.85 -13.76 -6.87
N ALA A 114 -11.74 -13.67 -7.85
CA ALA A 114 -12.85 -14.61 -8.02
C ALA A 114 -12.36 -16.03 -8.30
N ALA A 115 -11.41 -16.21 -9.22
CA ALA A 115 -10.85 -17.50 -9.59
C ALA A 115 -10.15 -18.22 -8.42
N ASN A 116 -9.58 -17.46 -7.49
CA ASN A 116 -8.87 -17.98 -6.33
C ASN A 116 -9.70 -17.96 -5.04
N GLY A 117 -11.01 -17.65 -5.11
CA GLY A 117 -11.90 -17.61 -3.95
C GLY A 117 -11.54 -16.54 -2.91
N ILE A 118 -10.82 -15.50 -3.32
CA ILE A 118 -10.34 -14.41 -2.46
C ILE A 118 -11.49 -13.43 -2.25
N ARG A 119 -11.99 -13.37 -1.01
CA ARG A 119 -13.13 -12.52 -0.64
C ARG A 119 -12.72 -11.18 -0.04
N ASP A 120 -11.56 -11.12 0.59
CA ASP A 120 -11.04 -9.89 1.17
C ASP A 120 -10.11 -9.20 0.17
N THR A 121 -10.63 -8.19 -0.50
CA THR A 121 -9.87 -7.40 -1.47
C THR A 121 -9.33 -6.10 -0.87
N ARG A 122 -9.55 -5.83 0.42
CA ARG A 122 -9.16 -4.54 1.03
C ARG A 122 -7.71 -4.22 0.76
N MET A 123 -7.47 -2.96 0.43
CA MET A 123 -6.16 -2.47 0.02
C MET A 123 -5.76 -1.24 0.82
N ALA A 124 -4.52 -1.24 1.26
CA ALA A 124 -3.81 -0.05 1.70
C ALA A 124 -2.85 0.40 0.59
N VAL A 125 -2.35 1.61 0.73
CA VAL A 125 -1.36 2.22 -0.17
C VAL A 125 -0.15 2.65 0.63
#